data_AF-A0A6B3HU07-F1
#
_entry.id   AF-A0A6B3HU07-F1
#
_cell.length_a   1.000
_cell.length_b   1.000
_cell.length_c   1.000
_cell.angle_alpha   90.00
_cell.angle_beta   90.00
_cell.angle_gamma   90.00
#
_symmetry.space_group_name_H-M   'P 1'
#
loop_
_entity.id
_entity.type
_entity.pdbx_description
1 polymer ?
#
loop_
_entity_poly.entity_id
_entity_poly.type
_entity_poly.pdbx_seq_one_letter_code
_entity_poly.pdbx_strand_id
1 'polypeptide(L)' 'MTAISLGPSPARRDALARRIRLLVVATIAYNVIEAAVALTAGTIASSSALVGFGLDSVIEVSSATAVAWQFSA' A
#
# COMPACT_ATOMS: atom_id res chain seq x y z
N MET A 1 -40.74 9.75 -14.63
CA MET A 1 -39.35 9.55 -15.10
C MET A 1 -38.55 8.98 -13.93
N THR A 2 -38.34 7.67 -13.88
CA THR A 2 -37.55 7.00 -12.85
C THR A 2 -36.08 7.09 -13.20
N ALA A 3 -35.29 7.81 -12.40
CA ALA A 3 -33.85 7.90 -12.59
C ALA A 3 -33.22 6.51 -12.34
N ILE A 4 -32.61 5.93 -13.37
CA ILE A 4 -31.83 4.70 -13.24
C ILE A 4 -30.53 5.07 -12.52
N SER A 5 -30.34 4.59 -11.30
CA SER A 5 -29.08 4.76 -10.58
C SER A 5 -28.04 3.80 -11.15
N LEU A 6 -27.08 4.32 -11.91
CA LEU A 6 -25.99 3.56 -12.54
C LEU A 6 -24.83 3.23 -11.57
N GLY A 7 -24.92 3.67 -10.31
CA GLY A 7 -23.86 3.53 -9.32
C GLY A 7 -24.15 2.42 -8.30
N PRO A 8 -23.10 1.83 -7.69
CA PRO A 8 -23.27 0.88 -6.59
C PRO A 8 -24.05 1.53 -5.44
N SER A 9 -24.94 0.75 -4.83
CA SER A 9 -25.72 1.19 -3.67
C SER A 9 -24.79 1.66 -2.53
N PRO A 10 -25.24 2.57 -1.66
CA PRO A 10 -24.40 3.08 -0.56
C PRO A 10 -23.76 1.95 0.28
N ALA A 11 -24.53 0.90 0.60
CA ALA A 11 -24.02 -0.27 1.32
C ALA A 11 -22.91 -1.03 0.56
N ARG A 12 -22.98 -1.10 -0.77
CA ARG A 12 -21.95 -1.72 -1.63
C ARG A 12 -20.69 -0.86 -1.67
N ARG A 13 -20.83 0.47 -1.69
CA ARG A 13 -19.70 1.42 -1.64
C ARG A 13 -18.93 1.29 -0.35
N ASP A 14 -19.62 1.23 0.79
CA ASP A 14 -18.97 1.09 2.11
C ASP A 14 -18.21 -0.23 2.26
N ALA A 15 -18.80 -1.33 1.76
CA ALA A 15 -18.13 -2.63 1.76
C ALA A 15 -16.87 -2.62 0.89
N LEU A 16 -16.90 -1.95 -0.26
CA LEU A 16 -15.76 -1.84 -1.17
C LEU A 16 -14.67 -0.94 -0.58
N ALA A 17 -15.02 0.17 0.05
CA ALA A 17 -14.08 1.06 0.74
C ALA A 17 -13.33 0.34 1.86
N ARG A 18 -14.02 -0.47 2.68
CA ARG A 18 -13.39 -1.32 3.70
C ARG A 18 -12.41 -2.32 3.11
N ARG A 19 -12.77 -2.97 1.99
CA ARG A 19 -11.87 -3.91 1.30
C ARG A 19 -10.64 -3.22 0.74
N ILE A 20 -10.80 -2.06 0.11
CA ILE A 20 -9.68 -1.28 -0.41
C ILE A 20 -8.73 -0.90 0.73
N ARG A 21 -9.24 -0.42 1.88
CA ARG A 21 -8.40 -0.13 3.04
C ARG A 21 -7.61 -1.36 3.50
N LEU A 22 -8.23 -2.52 3.59
CA LEU A 22 -7.54 -3.76 3.98
C LEU A 22 -6.44 -4.13 2.98
N LEU A 23 -6.71 -4.04 1.68
CA LEU A 23 -5.73 -4.32 0.64
C LEU A 23 -4.56 -3.34 0.71
N VAL A 24 -4.83 -2.04 0.84
CA VAL A 24 -3.80 -1.00 0.95
C VAL A 24 -2.90 -1.25 2.17
N VAL A 25 -3.48 -1.51 3.34
CA VAL A 25 -2.72 -1.79 4.55
C VAL A 25 -1.88 -3.06 4.40
N ALA A 26 -2.43 -4.11 3.78
CA ALA A 26 -1.70 -5.34 3.52
C ALA A 26 -0.51 -5.13 2.58
N THR A 27 -0.69 -4.38 1.48
CA THR A 27 0.40 -4.07 0.53
C THR A 27 1.48 -3.22 1.18
N ILE A 28 1.12 -2.20 1.96
CA ILE A 28 2.09 -1.37 2.70
C ILE A 28 2.90 -2.25 3.66
N ALA A 29 2.24 -3.12 4.43
CA ALA A 29 2.92 -4.00 5.37
C ALA A 29 3.88 -4.96 4.66
N TYR A 30 3.48 -5.51 3.51
CA TYR A 30 4.33 -6.37 2.70
C TYR A 30 5.58 -5.63 2.21
N ASN A 31 5.44 -4.43 1.65
CA ASN A 31 6.59 -3.64 1.20
C ASN A 31 7.52 -3.25 2.36
N VAL A 32 6.98 -2.95 3.56
CA VAL A 32 7.81 -2.72 4.76
C VAL A 32 8.66 -3.95 5.10
N ILE A 33 8.06 -5.14 5.02
CA ILE A 33 8.78 -6.40 5.27
C ILE A 33 9.87 -6.61 4.21
N GLU A 34 9.55 -6.41 2.93
CA GLU A 34 10.54 -6.50 1.85
C GLU A 34 11.70 -5.53 2.05
N ALA A 35 11.43 -4.27 2.38
CA ALA A 35 12.46 -3.27 2.67
C ALA A 35 13.36 -3.73 3.84
N ALA A 36 12.77 -4.19 4.94
CA ALA A 36 13.53 -4.65 6.11
C ALA A 36 14.42 -5.85 5.77
N VAL A 37 13.89 -6.83 5.04
CA VAL A 37 14.63 -8.02 4.61
C VAL A 37 15.74 -7.64 3.63
N ALA A 38 15.45 -6.81 2.63
CA ALA A 38 16.41 -6.42 1.60
C ALA A 38 17.57 -5.59 2.17
N LEU A 39 17.29 -4.65 3.08
CA LEU A 39 18.33 -3.88 3.77
C LEU A 39 19.20 -4.77 4.66
N THR A 40 18.58 -5.68 5.43
CA THR A 40 19.32 -6.59 6.33
C THR A 40 20.16 -7.58 5.55
N ALA A 41 19.57 -8.28 4.57
CA ALA A 41 20.30 -9.23 3.74
C ALA A 41 21.35 -8.52 2.86
N GLY A 42 21.04 -7.32 2.36
CA GLY A 42 21.92 -6.53 1.50
C GLY A 42 23.16 -6.05 2.24
N THR A 43 23.00 -5.60 3.49
CA THR A 43 24.12 -5.21 4.34
C THR A 43 25.00 -6.42 4.71
N ILE A 44 24.39 -7.55 5.10
CA ILE A 44 25.13 -8.79 5.38
C ILE A 44 25.92 -9.28 4.15
N ALA A 45 25.30 -9.23 2.97
CA ALA A 45 25.92 -9.67 1.72
C ALA A 45 26.82 -8.61 1.05
N SER A 46 26.95 -7.40 1.64
CA SER A 46 27.61 -6.25 1.00
C SER A 46 27.11 -5.97 -0.43
N SER A 47 25.82 -6.19 -0.68
CA SER A 47 25.19 -6.04 -2.01
C SER A 47 24.50 -4.70 -2.14
N SER A 48 25.10 -3.80 -2.93
CA SER A 48 24.52 -2.50 -3.26
C SER A 48 23.20 -2.59 -4.02
N ALA A 49 23.02 -3.63 -4.84
CA ALA A 49 21.75 -3.86 -5.55
C ALA A 49 20.61 -4.17 -4.57
N LEU A 50 20.85 -5.02 -3.57
CA LEU A 50 19.82 -5.40 -2.60
C LEU A 50 19.50 -4.25 -1.64
N VAL A 51 20.52 -3.49 -1.24
CA VAL A 51 20.31 -2.26 -0.46
C VAL A 51 19.52 -1.23 -1.27
N GLY A 52 19.84 -1.04 -2.55
CA GLY A 52 19.10 -0.16 -3.45
C GLY A 52 17.63 -0.57 -3.62
N PHE A 53 17.37 -1.86 -3.80
CA PHE A 53 16.00 -2.40 -3.82
C PHE A 53 15.24 -2.13 -2.51
N GLY A 54 15.90 -2.33 -1.36
CA GLY A 54 15.29 -2.03 -0.06
C GLY A 54 14.96 -0.54 0.12
N LEU A 55 15.84 0.36 -0.34
CA LEU A 55 15.61 1.81 -0.28
C LEU A 55 14.46 2.26 -1.20
N ASP A 56 14.36 1.68 -2.40
CA ASP A 56 13.24 1.94 -3.33
C ASP A 56 11.89 1.57 -2.68
N SER A 57 11.83 0.40 -2.04
CA SER A 57 10.64 -0.07 -1.31
C SER A 57 10.24 0.87 -0.16
N VAL A 58 11.20 1.51 0.53
CA VAL A 58 10.90 2.53 1.57
C VAL A 58 10.23 3.77 0.96
N ILE A 59 10.63 4.20 -0.23
CA ILE A 59 10.01 5.32 -0.94
C ILE A 59 8.57 4.96 -1.32
N GLU A 60 8.35 3.76 -1.83
CA GLU A 60 7.00 3.27 -2.16
C GLU A 60 6.09 3.25 -0.93
N VAL A 61 6.55 2.67 0.19
CA VAL A 61 5.82 2.65 1.47
C VAL A 61 5.47 4.06 1.93
N SER A 62 6.42 4.99 1.85
CA SER A 62 6.23 6.38 2.28
C SER A 62 5.15 7.07 1.45
N SER A 63 5.19 6.88 0.12
CA SER A 63 4.18 7.43 -0.80
C SER A 63 2.79 6.83 -0.55
N ALA A 64 2.71 5.49 -0.40
CA ALA A 64 1.48 4.78 -0.14
C ALA A 64 0.84 5.17 1.20
N THR A 65 1.68 5.38 2.23
CA THR A 65 1.23 5.85 3.55
C THR A 65 0.69 7.26 3.49
N ALA A 66 1.35 8.18 2.77
CA ALA A 66 0.87 9.55 2.59
C ALA A 66 -0.48 9.57 1.86
N VAL A 67 -0.66 8.74 0.83
CA VAL A 67 -1.94 8.58 0.13
C VAL A 67 -3.01 7.98 1.04
N ALA A 68 -2.69 6.95 1.80
CA ALA A 68 -3.62 6.34 2.75
C ALA A 68 -4.08 7.33 3.83
N TRP A 69 -3.22 8.24 4.27
CA TRP A 69 -3.57 9.32 5.19
C TRP A 69 -4.57 10.31 4.58
N GLN A 70 -4.40 10.69 3.30
CA GLN A 70 -5.36 11.56 2.60
C GLN A 70 -6.76 10.94 2.49
N PHE A 71 -6.85 9.62 2.36
CA PHE A 71 -8.15 8.91 2.35
C PHE A 71 -8.71 8.60 3.75
N SER A 72 -8.02 9.04 4.81
CA SER A 72 -8.51 8.94 6.19
C SER A 72 -8.82 10.28 6.84
N ALA A 73 -8.36 11.39 6.26
CA ALA A 73 -8.79 12.75 6.60
C ALA A 73 -10.16 13.05 5.94
#